data_AF-A0A965G775-F1
#
_entry.id   AF-A0A965G775-F1
#
_cell.length_a   1.000
_cell.length_b   1.000
_cell.length_c   1.000
_cell.angle_alpha   90.00
_cell.angle_beta   90.00
_cell.angle_gamma   90.00
#
_symmetry.space_group_name_H-M   'P 1'
#
loop_
_entity.id
_entity.type
_entity.pdbx_description
1 polymer ?
#
loop_
_entity_poly.entity_id
_entity_poly.type
_entity_poly.pdbx_seq_one_letter_code
_entity_poly.pdbx_strand_id
1 'polypeptide(L)'
;MKMDPRDVDVDLAMKRFLNLPDGKECAWGEAIGELQVDMPEIEVIDGDSHHAFQLAEVAEMVGRSLARWLKAKGQESIFTETNRRWVAKICTEVGRNLARQALAERPLRLKIEDLQTLVEKTLVDNNAYDVARSLVGERRERPPVVPGPGEPAACTVRLIRRQGQIVPWNESKIEVAVCQAFLSLRMDASSAPEIARAVTGRVTELGQATVHIEEVQDLVQEELMRAGHYKVAERYIIYRAMRADQRERKARGEIPAAPTDPTEGMVVVANPDGTTFLWDGADLRSRIEFASIGLDLCLSAGEIEKELRRSVFDGMKRSDLNNTISLNAKTLIEKDADFAKFAGRIQLSFIYEEVLGWDILRDGIRALRDFHRKKFVETIQRGVEINRYSPILQKYDLEKLAAALDPMADLELDFLGVQTLYDRYLIVDKQADVSRRLETPQFFWMRVAMGLFHAEPKDREVRAMELYQLYKSRRFCSSTPTLFNSGTKHSQLSSCYLYWVDDSIEAIMQRGVA
;
A
#
# COMPACT_ATOMS: atom_id res chain seq x y z
N MET A 1 -30.67 8.81 -18.20
CA MET A 1 -29.85 9.64 -19.12
C MET A 1 -28.43 9.08 -19.04
N LYS A 2 -27.95 8.36 -20.06
CA LYS A 2 -26.63 7.68 -19.99
C LYS A 2 -25.53 8.75 -19.96
N MET A 3 -24.66 8.69 -18.96
CA MET A 3 -23.44 9.49 -18.91
C MET A 3 -22.55 9.07 -20.10
N ASP A 4 -22.11 10.03 -20.90
CA ASP A 4 -21.19 9.76 -21.98
C ASP A 4 -19.84 9.37 -21.36
N PRO A 5 -19.23 8.22 -21.70
CA PRO A 5 -17.90 7.83 -21.22
C PRO A 5 -16.85 8.94 -21.41
N ARG A 6 -17.04 9.79 -22.44
CA ARG A 6 -16.20 10.95 -22.72
C ARG A 6 -16.16 11.98 -21.58
N ASP A 7 -17.21 12.12 -20.78
CA ASP A 7 -17.25 13.06 -19.65
C ASP A 7 -16.28 12.66 -18.53
N VAL A 8 -16.18 11.35 -18.24
CA VAL A 8 -15.27 10.81 -17.22
C VAL A 8 -13.82 10.91 -17.69
N ASP A 9 -13.57 10.70 -18.98
CA ASP A 9 -12.24 10.80 -19.59
C ASP A 9 -11.74 12.26 -19.61
N VAL A 10 -12.63 13.23 -19.88
CA VAL A 10 -12.30 14.66 -19.79
C VAL A 10 -11.99 15.05 -18.34
N ASP A 11 -12.73 14.56 -17.34
CA ASP A 11 -12.41 14.82 -15.92
C ASP A 11 -11.05 14.25 -15.50
N LEU A 12 -10.73 13.06 -16.01
CA LEU A 12 -9.43 12.41 -15.80
C LEU A 12 -8.31 13.20 -16.45
N ALA A 13 -8.53 13.67 -17.68
CA ALA A 13 -7.59 14.53 -18.37
C ALA A 13 -7.38 15.84 -17.60
N MET A 14 -8.45 16.51 -17.15
CA MET A 14 -8.36 17.72 -16.33
C MET A 14 -7.51 17.52 -15.07
N LYS A 15 -7.62 16.36 -14.41
CA LYS A 15 -6.78 16.00 -13.26
C LYS A 15 -5.30 15.82 -13.62
N ARG A 16 -4.99 15.24 -14.78
CA ARG A 16 -3.59 15.13 -15.26
C ARG A 16 -2.97 16.50 -15.50
N PHE A 17 -3.77 17.49 -15.88
CA PHE A 17 -3.31 18.86 -16.11
C PHE A 17 -3.28 19.75 -14.85
N LEU A 18 -3.49 19.21 -13.64
CA LEU A 18 -3.38 19.97 -12.39
C LEU A 18 -1.93 20.35 -12.04
N ASN A 19 -0.96 19.50 -12.41
CA ASN A 19 0.44 19.59 -11.95
C ASN A 19 1.45 19.94 -13.06
N LEU A 20 1.04 20.59 -14.17
CA LEU A 20 2.06 20.98 -15.16
C LEU A 20 2.93 22.11 -14.60
N PRO A 21 4.26 22.04 -14.79
CA PRO A 21 5.10 23.22 -14.65
C PRO A 21 4.60 24.29 -15.62
N ASP A 22 4.62 25.55 -15.17
CA ASP A 22 4.21 26.73 -15.93
C ASP A 22 5.02 26.87 -17.23
N GLY A 23 4.62 26.10 -18.24
CA GLY A 23 5.23 26.14 -19.56
C GLY A 23 4.76 27.39 -20.30
N LYS A 24 5.67 28.37 -20.42
CA LYS A 24 5.53 29.67 -21.11
C LYS A 24 4.27 30.45 -20.74
N GLU A 25 4.46 31.39 -19.81
CA GLU A 25 3.80 32.70 -19.67
C GLU A 25 2.51 32.88 -20.48
N CYS A 26 1.42 32.23 -20.06
CA CYS A 26 0.10 32.74 -20.36
C CYS A 26 -0.20 33.79 -19.29
N ALA A 27 0.32 35.01 -19.46
CA ALA A 27 0.05 36.12 -18.54
C ALA A 27 -1.40 36.58 -18.72
N TRP A 28 -2.34 35.84 -18.12
CA TRP A 28 -3.77 36.17 -18.15
C TRP A 28 -4.04 37.51 -17.48
N GLY A 29 -3.19 37.91 -16.52
CA GLY A 29 -3.20 39.24 -15.90
C GLY A 29 -2.95 40.40 -16.88
N GLU A 30 -2.07 40.24 -17.88
CA GLU A 30 -1.77 41.29 -18.88
C GLU A 30 -2.94 41.55 -19.84
N ALA A 31 -3.80 40.54 -20.05
CA ALA A 31 -4.99 40.67 -20.89
C ALA A 31 -6.05 41.62 -20.31
N ILE A 32 -5.89 42.05 -19.06
CA ILE A 32 -6.81 42.97 -18.35
C ILE A 32 -6.29 44.41 -18.34
N GLY A 33 -5.07 44.69 -18.84
CA GLY A 33 -4.37 45.99 -18.70
C GLY A 33 -5.12 47.26 -19.15
N GLU A 34 -6.26 47.15 -19.83
CA GLU A 34 -7.11 48.28 -20.26
C GLU A 34 -8.44 48.42 -19.49
N LEU A 35 -8.76 47.50 -18.57
CA LEU A 35 -10.03 47.49 -17.83
C LEU A 35 -9.95 48.33 -16.55
N GLN A 36 -10.32 49.61 -16.65
CA GLN A 36 -10.58 50.45 -15.48
C GLN A 36 -11.96 50.14 -14.89
N VAL A 37 -12.01 49.26 -13.90
CA VAL A 37 -13.15 49.17 -12.98
C VAL A 37 -12.80 50.00 -11.76
N ASP A 38 -13.60 51.02 -11.46
CA ASP A 38 -13.45 51.81 -10.22
C ASP A 38 -13.82 50.90 -9.04
N MET A 39 -12.79 50.38 -8.37
CA MET A 39 -12.91 49.39 -7.30
C MET A 39 -12.56 50.04 -5.96
N PRO A 40 -13.41 49.91 -4.93
CA PRO A 40 -13.07 50.34 -3.58
C PRO A 40 -11.89 49.54 -3.01
N GLU A 41 -11.23 50.05 -1.97
CA GLU A 41 -10.15 49.31 -1.27
C GLU A 41 -10.68 47.99 -0.70
N ILE A 42 -10.24 46.88 -1.28
CA ILE A 42 -10.53 45.52 -0.84
C ILE A 42 -9.22 44.87 -0.41
N GLU A 43 -9.22 44.29 0.78
CA GLU A 43 -8.09 43.57 1.35
C GLU A 43 -8.35 42.06 1.21
N VAL A 44 -7.43 41.35 0.54
CA VAL A 44 -7.47 39.88 0.40
C VAL A 44 -6.58 39.26 1.46
N ILE A 45 -7.11 38.26 2.16
CA ILE A 45 -6.40 37.48 3.17
C ILE A 45 -6.12 36.08 2.60
N ASP A 46 -4.84 35.75 2.43
CA ASP A 46 -4.35 34.42 2.03
C ASP A 46 -3.43 33.85 3.12
N GLY A 47 -4.00 33.05 4.02
CA GLY A 47 -3.30 32.58 5.22
C GLY A 47 -2.92 33.76 6.12
N ASP A 48 -1.62 33.91 6.38
CA ASP A 48 -1.05 35.03 7.16
C ASP A 48 -0.71 36.26 6.28
N SER A 49 -0.90 36.18 4.96
CA SER A 49 -0.56 37.26 4.02
C SER A 49 -1.78 38.13 3.74
N HIS A 50 -1.57 39.44 3.78
CA HIS A 50 -2.56 40.47 3.50
C HIS A 50 -2.08 41.32 2.34
N HIS A 51 -2.87 41.40 1.26
CA HIS A 51 -2.53 42.25 0.12
C HIS A 51 -3.77 42.91 -0.47
N ALA A 52 -3.56 44.02 -1.17
CA ALA A 52 -4.63 44.72 -1.86
C ALA A 52 -5.11 43.89 -3.06
N PHE A 53 -6.43 43.73 -3.19
CA PHE A 53 -7.04 42.98 -4.28
C PHE A 53 -6.65 43.54 -5.65
N GLN A 54 -6.18 42.68 -6.54
CA GLN A 54 -5.93 43.01 -7.94
C GLN A 54 -6.79 42.17 -8.87
N LEU A 55 -7.42 42.80 -9.86
CA LEU A 55 -8.25 42.10 -10.86
C LEU A 55 -7.45 41.05 -11.65
N ALA A 56 -6.12 41.24 -11.76
CA ALA A 56 -5.20 40.30 -12.37
C ALA A 56 -5.21 38.92 -11.71
N GLU A 57 -5.42 38.84 -10.39
CA GLU A 57 -5.49 37.56 -9.67
C GLU A 57 -6.69 36.72 -10.11
N VAL A 58 -7.84 37.37 -10.32
CA VAL A 58 -9.04 36.71 -10.85
C VAL A 58 -8.82 36.24 -12.29
N ALA A 59 -8.10 37.04 -13.10
CA ALA A 59 -7.72 36.68 -14.46
C ALA A 59 -6.91 35.38 -14.50
N GLU A 60 -5.93 35.26 -13.62
CA GLU A 60 -5.08 34.08 -13.51
C GLU A 60 -5.87 32.85 -13.03
N MET A 61 -6.77 33.01 -12.04
CA MET A 61 -7.62 31.91 -11.58
C MET A 61 -8.55 31.38 -12.69
N VAL A 62 -9.25 32.27 -13.39
CA VAL A 62 -10.18 31.91 -14.47
C VAL A 62 -9.42 31.39 -15.69
N GLY A 63 -8.32 32.04 -16.06
CA GLY A 63 -7.47 31.71 -17.19
C GLY A 63 -6.83 30.32 -17.06
N ARG A 64 -6.24 30.00 -15.90
CA ARG A 64 -5.68 28.66 -15.65
C ARG A 64 -6.76 27.58 -15.67
N SER A 65 -7.92 27.87 -15.10
CA SER A 65 -9.07 26.95 -15.10
C SER A 65 -9.57 26.66 -16.52
N LEU A 66 -9.68 27.69 -17.37
CA LEU A 66 -10.02 27.59 -18.78
C LEU A 66 -8.95 26.80 -19.56
N ALA A 67 -7.68 27.11 -19.34
CA ALA A 67 -6.56 26.45 -19.99
C ALA A 67 -6.54 24.94 -19.74
N ARG A 68 -6.77 24.51 -18.49
CA ARG A 68 -6.87 23.09 -18.13
C ARG A 68 -8.02 22.39 -18.85
N TRP A 69 -9.18 23.03 -18.93
CA TRP A 69 -10.33 22.48 -19.63
C TRP A 69 -10.08 22.34 -21.14
N LEU A 70 -9.50 23.35 -21.78
CA LEU A 70 -9.16 23.32 -23.21
C LEU A 70 -8.09 22.25 -23.53
N LYS A 71 -7.05 22.13 -22.69
CA LYS A 71 -6.06 21.05 -22.80
C LYS A 71 -6.68 19.67 -22.64
N ALA A 72 -7.60 19.50 -21.68
CA ALA A 72 -8.29 18.25 -21.47
C ALA A 72 -9.16 17.83 -22.68
N LYS A 73 -9.61 18.80 -23.49
CA LYS A 73 -10.29 18.55 -24.77
C LYS A 73 -9.34 18.34 -25.97
N GLY A 74 -8.03 18.36 -25.76
CA GLY A 74 -7.04 18.20 -26.82
C GLY A 74 -6.83 19.44 -27.70
N GLN A 75 -7.15 20.64 -27.21
CA GLN A 75 -6.85 21.87 -27.94
C GLN A 75 -5.44 22.39 -27.62
N GLU A 76 -4.65 22.67 -28.67
CA GLU A 76 -3.28 23.19 -28.54
C GLU A 76 -3.24 24.73 -28.46
N SER A 77 -4.20 25.43 -29.07
CA SER A 77 -4.26 26.91 -29.07
C SER A 77 -5.15 27.43 -27.94
N ILE A 78 -4.55 27.71 -26.79
CA ILE A 78 -5.25 28.03 -25.54
C ILE A 78 -5.36 29.55 -25.33
N PHE A 79 -4.30 30.29 -25.62
CA PHE A 79 -4.20 31.74 -25.39
C PHE A 79 -4.61 32.53 -26.64
N THR A 80 -5.88 32.40 -27.04
CA THR A 80 -6.45 33.11 -28.19
C THR A 80 -7.09 34.44 -27.79
N GLU A 81 -7.23 35.36 -28.75
CA GLU A 81 -7.92 36.65 -28.54
C GLU A 81 -9.37 36.47 -28.04
N THR A 82 -10.07 35.45 -28.54
CA THR A 82 -11.42 35.10 -28.10
C THR A 82 -11.44 34.67 -26.63
N ASN A 83 -10.50 33.82 -26.22
CA ASN A 83 -10.40 33.35 -24.83
C ASN A 83 -10.01 34.50 -23.88
N ARG A 84 -9.11 35.39 -24.30
CA ARG A 84 -8.73 36.58 -23.52
C ARG A 84 -9.91 37.52 -23.27
N ARG A 85 -10.69 37.84 -24.31
CA ARG A 85 -11.92 38.64 -24.15
C ARG A 85 -12.95 37.98 -23.25
N TRP A 86 -13.07 36.66 -23.31
CA TRP A 86 -13.97 35.91 -22.45
C TRP A 86 -13.54 35.98 -20.98
N VAL A 87 -12.25 35.76 -20.68
CA VAL A 87 -11.70 35.92 -19.32
C VAL A 87 -11.92 37.35 -18.81
N ALA A 88 -11.60 38.35 -19.63
CA ALA A 88 -11.79 39.77 -19.31
C ALA A 88 -13.26 40.11 -18.98
N LYS A 89 -14.23 39.54 -19.71
CA LYS A 89 -15.66 39.68 -19.42
C LYS A 89 -16.01 39.13 -18.03
N ILE A 90 -15.56 37.91 -17.72
CA ILE A 90 -15.81 37.27 -16.41
C ILE A 90 -15.18 38.10 -15.29
N CYS A 91 -13.93 38.55 -15.44
CA CYS A 91 -13.25 39.38 -14.45
C CYS A 91 -13.98 40.71 -14.20
N THR A 92 -14.53 41.33 -15.25
CA THR A 92 -15.35 42.55 -15.11
C THR A 92 -16.60 42.30 -14.28
N GLU A 93 -17.27 41.16 -14.48
CA GLU A 93 -18.47 40.80 -13.73
C GLU A 93 -18.16 40.45 -12.27
N VAL A 94 -17.06 39.73 -12.01
CA VAL A 94 -16.55 39.50 -10.64
C VAL A 94 -16.25 40.83 -9.96
N GLY A 95 -15.55 41.74 -10.64
CA GLY A 95 -15.26 43.09 -10.14
C GLY A 95 -16.52 43.87 -9.78
N ARG A 96 -17.56 43.85 -10.64
CA ARG A 96 -18.85 44.50 -10.31
C ARG A 96 -19.53 43.87 -9.10
N ASN A 97 -19.49 42.55 -8.95
CA ASN A 97 -20.09 41.86 -7.81
C ASN A 97 -19.36 42.22 -6.51
N LEU A 98 -18.02 42.27 -6.54
CA LEU A 98 -17.19 42.74 -5.42
C LEU A 98 -17.46 44.21 -5.07
N ALA A 99 -17.55 45.09 -6.08
CA ALA A 99 -17.87 46.50 -5.88
C ALA A 99 -19.24 46.69 -5.21
N ARG A 100 -20.24 45.87 -5.56
CA ARG A 100 -21.56 45.88 -4.87
C ARG A 100 -21.45 45.43 -3.42
N GLN A 101 -20.65 44.41 -3.10
CA GLN A 101 -20.42 43.96 -1.73
C GLN A 101 -19.67 45.01 -0.88
N ALA A 102 -18.67 45.66 -1.46
CA ALA A 102 -17.89 46.71 -0.81
C ALA A 102 -18.65 48.05 -0.61
N LEU A 103 -19.83 48.21 -1.21
CA LEU A 103 -20.75 49.30 -0.88
C LEU A 103 -21.56 49.00 0.40
N ALA A 104 -21.70 47.73 0.78
CA ALA A 104 -22.41 47.31 1.98
C ALA A 104 -21.51 47.29 3.22
N GLU A 105 -20.23 46.94 3.07
CA GLU A 105 -19.23 46.87 4.16
C GLU A 105 -17.91 47.54 3.75
N ARG A 106 -17.39 48.47 4.57
CA ARG A 106 -16.08 49.14 4.37
C ARG A 106 -15.25 49.16 5.65
N PRO A 107 -13.97 48.74 5.63
CA PRO A 107 -13.25 48.09 4.51
C PRO A 107 -13.72 46.64 4.31
N LEU A 108 -13.86 46.23 3.05
CA LEU A 108 -14.23 44.85 2.72
C LEU A 108 -12.97 43.97 2.82
N ARG A 109 -12.98 43.05 3.79
CA ARG A 109 -11.93 42.04 3.96
C ARG A 109 -12.46 40.70 3.50
N LEU A 110 -11.80 40.09 2.52
CA LEU A 110 -12.21 38.82 1.94
C LEU A 110 -11.10 37.79 2.10
N LYS A 111 -11.46 36.59 2.56
CA LYS A 111 -10.53 35.45 2.44
C LYS A 111 -10.44 35.05 0.97
N ILE A 112 -9.30 34.47 0.57
CA ILE A 112 -9.14 33.94 -0.78
C ILE A 112 -10.19 32.87 -1.14
N GLU A 113 -10.74 32.18 -0.13
CA GLU A 113 -11.82 31.19 -0.27
C GLU A 113 -13.15 31.83 -0.69
N ASP A 114 -13.48 32.97 -0.09
CA ASP A 114 -14.68 33.75 -0.41
C ASP A 114 -14.57 34.31 -1.83
N LEU A 115 -13.37 34.77 -2.22
CA LEU A 115 -13.08 35.22 -3.57
C LEU A 115 -13.26 34.08 -4.60
N GLN A 116 -12.71 32.90 -4.34
CA GLN A 116 -12.87 31.75 -5.22
C GLN A 116 -14.33 31.29 -5.36
N THR A 117 -15.10 31.36 -4.27
CA THR A 117 -16.53 31.04 -4.26
C THR A 117 -17.31 32.05 -5.10
N LEU A 118 -16.95 33.34 -5.03
CA LEU A 118 -17.55 34.38 -5.86
C LEU A 118 -17.22 34.20 -7.35
N VAL A 119 -15.98 33.82 -7.67
CA VAL A 119 -15.57 33.51 -9.04
C VAL A 119 -16.33 32.29 -9.57
N GLU A 120 -16.46 31.23 -8.77
CA GLU A 120 -17.26 30.05 -9.11
C GLU A 120 -18.71 30.42 -9.42
N LYS A 121 -19.36 31.20 -8.54
CA LYS A 121 -20.73 31.67 -8.75
C LYS A 121 -20.87 32.49 -10.04
N THR A 122 -19.93 33.39 -10.30
CA THR A 122 -19.93 34.21 -11.51
C THR A 122 -19.75 33.37 -12.78
N LEU A 123 -18.92 32.31 -12.73
CA LEU A 123 -18.78 31.35 -13.82
C LEU A 123 -20.09 30.57 -14.05
N VAL A 124 -20.76 30.14 -12.98
CA VAL A 124 -22.06 29.45 -13.05
C VAL A 124 -23.14 30.37 -13.65
N ASP A 125 -23.23 31.63 -13.20
CA ASP A 125 -24.16 32.64 -13.73
C ASP A 125 -23.94 32.91 -15.23
N ASN A 126 -22.72 32.69 -15.74
CA ASN A 126 -22.36 32.80 -17.16
C ASN A 126 -22.46 31.46 -17.93
N ASN A 127 -23.10 30.43 -17.37
CA ASN A 127 -23.19 29.08 -17.94
C ASN A 127 -21.83 28.39 -18.20
N ALA A 128 -20.77 28.79 -17.50
CA ALA A 128 -19.41 28.27 -17.65
C ALA A 128 -19.09 27.14 -16.66
N TYR A 129 -19.98 26.15 -16.57
CA TYR A 129 -19.92 25.05 -15.59
C TYR A 129 -18.64 24.22 -15.66
N ASP A 130 -18.11 23.98 -16.87
CA ASP A 130 -16.90 23.17 -17.04
C ASP A 130 -15.63 23.88 -16.53
N VAL A 131 -15.58 25.21 -16.69
CA VAL A 131 -14.48 26.04 -16.17
C VAL A 131 -14.59 26.15 -14.65
N ALA A 132 -15.80 26.32 -14.13
CA ALA A 132 -16.05 26.27 -12.68
C ALA A 132 -15.64 24.91 -12.08
N ARG A 133 -15.91 23.80 -12.79
CA ARG A 133 -15.51 22.45 -12.38
C ARG A 133 -13.99 22.28 -12.34
N SER A 134 -13.28 22.93 -13.26
CA SER A 134 -11.82 23.01 -13.31
C SER A 134 -11.24 23.75 -12.10
N LEU A 135 -11.84 24.91 -11.76
CA LEU A 135 -11.45 25.75 -10.62
C LEU A 135 -11.66 25.01 -9.28
N VAL A 136 -12.82 24.39 -9.10
CA VAL A 136 -13.15 23.60 -7.90
C VAL A 136 -12.17 22.43 -7.70
N GLY A 137 -11.58 21.92 -8.78
CA GLY A 137 -10.56 20.87 -8.72
C GLY A 137 -9.29 21.26 -7.95
N GLU A 138 -8.88 22.53 -7.98
CA GLU A 138 -7.67 23.02 -7.30
C GLU A 138 -7.81 23.07 -5.78
N ARG A 139 -9.05 23.18 -5.27
CA ARG A 139 -9.31 23.19 -3.82
C ARG A 139 -8.96 21.85 -3.15
N ARG A 140 -8.71 20.77 -3.90
CA ARG A 140 -8.41 19.42 -3.36
C ARG A 140 -7.05 19.25 -2.70
N GLU A 141 -6.06 20.07 -3.04
CA GLU A 141 -4.66 19.88 -2.59
C GLU A 141 -4.29 20.71 -1.36
N ARG A 142 -5.19 21.54 -0.84
CA ARG A 142 -4.88 22.36 0.33
C ARG A 142 -4.87 21.55 1.64
N PRO A 143 -3.92 21.87 2.56
CA PRO A 143 -3.87 21.25 3.88
C PRO A 143 -5.16 21.52 4.66
N PRO A 144 -5.51 20.67 5.65
CA PRO A 144 -6.70 20.88 6.47
C PRO A 144 -6.64 22.25 7.15
N VAL A 145 -7.74 23.01 7.07
CA VAL A 145 -7.91 24.27 7.78
C VAL A 145 -7.76 24.01 9.28
N VAL A 146 -6.76 24.63 9.90
CA VAL A 146 -6.62 24.63 11.36
C VAL A 146 -7.67 25.61 11.90
N PRO A 147 -8.62 25.17 12.75
CA PRO A 147 -9.68 26.05 13.22
C PRO A 147 -9.10 27.21 14.02
N GLY A 148 -9.62 28.41 13.77
CA GLY A 148 -9.28 29.59 14.56
C GLY A 148 -9.83 29.48 15.99
N PRO A 149 -9.31 30.27 16.94
CA PRO A 149 -9.81 30.27 18.31
C PRO A 149 -11.27 30.72 18.35
N GLY A 150 -12.20 29.76 18.51
CA GLY A 150 -13.65 30.00 18.59
C GLY A 150 -14.53 29.13 17.68
N GLU A 151 -13.95 28.36 16.75
CA GLU A 151 -14.70 27.45 15.88
C GLU A 151 -14.95 26.06 16.52
N PRO A 152 -16.07 25.38 16.19
CA PRO A 152 -16.40 24.06 16.75
C PRO A 152 -15.28 23.04 16.46
N ALA A 153 -15.05 22.16 17.43
CA ALA A 153 -13.92 21.24 17.45
C ALA A 153 -13.74 20.46 16.14
N ALA A 154 -12.51 20.45 15.63
CA ALA A 154 -12.12 19.64 14.47
C ALA A 154 -12.57 18.18 14.66
N CYS A 155 -13.18 17.61 13.63
CA CYS A 155 -13.59 16.21 13.63
C CYS A 155 -12.37 15.32 13.97
N THR A 156 -12.44 14.60 15.08
CA THR A 156 -11.33 13.77 15.59
C THR A 156 -11.20 12.43 14.87
N VAL A 157 -12.17 12.13 13.99
CA VAL A 157 -12.23 10.89 13.22
C VAL A 157 -11.11 10.85 12.18
N ARG A 158 -10.53 9.66 11.96
CA ARG A 158 -9.58 9.44 10.87
C ARG A 158 -10.21 8.62 9.74
N LEU A 159 -9.83 8.92 8.50
CA LEU A 159 -10.37 8.28 7.31
C LEU A 159 -9.44 7.17 6.82
N ILE A 160 -9.98 5.96 6.62
CA ILE A 160 -9.26 4.83 6.01
C ILE A 160 -9.51 4.86 4.50
N ARG A 161 -8.45 5.14 3.72
CA ARG A 161 -8.50 5.09 2.25
C ARG A 161 -8.63 3.66 1.73
N ARG A 162 -9.00 3.51 0.45
CA ARG A 162 -9.19 2.21 -0.24
C ARG A 162 -7.94 1.30 -0.22
N GLN A 163 -6.76 1.89 -0.07
CA GLN A 163 -5.46 1.21 0.02
C GLN A 163 -5.04 0.91 1.48
N GLY A 164 -5.87 1.25 2.48
CA GLY A 164 -5.59 1.04 3.90
C GLY A 164 -4.89 2.21 4.62
N GLN A 165 -4.45 3.25 3.89
CA GLN A 165 -3.84 4.44 4.48
C GLN A 165 -4.83 5.22 5.36
N ILE A 166 -4.43 5.54 6.59
CA ILE A 166 -5.19 6.39 7.51
C ILE A 166 -4.79 7.85 7.32
N VAL A 167 -5.75 8.72 7.02
CA VAL A 167 -5.53 10.17 6.85
C VAL A 167 -6.44 10.96 7.79
N PRO A 168 -6.04 12.19 8.19
CA PRO A 168 -6.92 13.06 8.96
C PRO A 168 -8.21 13.36 8.19
N TRP A 169 -9.31 13.57 8.91
CA TRP A 169 -10.57 14.02 8.31
C TRP A 169 -10.38 15.38 7.62
N ASN A 170 -10.98 15.52 6.44
CA ASN A 170 -10.95 16.76 5.68
C ASN A 170 -12.31 16.93 4.97
N GLU A 171 -13.12 17.84 5.50
CA GLU A 171 -14.46 18.15 5.00
C GLU A 171 -14.42 18.76 3.59
N SER A 172 -13.43 19.61 3.29
CA SER A 172 -13.30 20.28 1.99
C SER A 172 -13.19 19.28 0.82
N LYS A 173 -12.67 18.07 1.05
CA LYS A 173 -12.64 17.02 0.02
C LYS A 173 -14.03 16.46 -0.29
N ILE A 174 -14.93 16.43 0.69
CA ILE A 174 -16.32 15.99 0.52
C ILE A 174 -17.07 17.08 -0.23
N GLU A 175 -16.96 18.34 0.20
CA GLU A 175 -17.54 19.51 -0.46
C GLU A 175 -17.16 19.55 -1.95
N VAL A 176 -15.87 19.46 -2.27
CA VAL A 176 -15.40 19.46 -3.67
C VAL A 176 -16.00 18.29 -4.48
N ALA A 177 -16.14 17.10 -3.88
CA ALA A 177 -16.75 15.97 -4.57
C ALA A 177 -18.23 16.21 -4.87
N VAL A 178 -18.96 16.84 -3.94
CA VAL A 178 -20.37 17.21 -4.09
C VAL A 178 -20.53 18.34 -5.11
N CYS A 179 -19.75 19.42 -5.03
CA CYS A 179 -19.72 20.50 -6.04
C CYS A 179 -19.49 19.94 -7.45
N GLN A 180 -18.53 19.03 -7.61
CA GLN A 180 -18.27 18.39 -8.91
C GLN A 180 -19.48 17.62 -9.45
N ALA A 181 -20.32 17.04 -8.58
CA ALA A 181 -21.55 16.36 -8.99
C ALA A 181 -22.62 17.37 -9.45
N PHE A 182 -22.86 18.46 -8.69
CA PHE A 182 -23.79 19.53 -9.06
C PHE A 182 -23.41 20.19 -10.40
N LEU A 183 -22.16 20.60 -10.55
CA LEU A 183 -21.67 21.25 -11.76
C LEU A 183 -21.74 20.32 -12.99
N SER A 184 -21.57 19.00 -12.81
CA SER A 184 -21.71 18.04 -13.90
C SER A 184 -23.14 17.93 -14.46
N LEU A 185 -24.15 18.35 -13.68
CA LEU A 185 -25.54 18.44 -14.09
C LEU A 185 -25.96 19.87 -14.47
N ARG A 186 -25.00 20.81 -14.55
CA ARG A 186 -25.25 22.24 -14.77
C ARG A 186 -26.21 22.84 -13.73
N MET A 187 -26.09 22.38 -12.49
CA MET A 187 -26.86 22.89 -11.36
C MET A 187 -25.97 23.78 -10.50
N ASP A 188 -26.61 24.68 -9.75
CA ASP A 188 -25.93 25.49 -8.75
C ASP A 188 -25.44 24.60 -7.59
N ALA A 189 -24.22 24.86 -7.13
CA ALA A 189 -23.53 24.06 -6.11
C ALA A 189 -23.62 24.67 -4.71
N SER A 190 -24.43 25.73 -4.51
CA SER A 190 -24.60 26.43 -3.22
C SER A 190 -24.95 25.52 -2.03
N SER A 191 -25.61 24.37 -2.25
CA SER A 191 -25.96 23.40 -1.20
C SER A 191 -24.82 22.44 -0.82
N ALA A 192 -23.70 22.42 -1.55
CA ALA A 192 -22.60 21.49 -1.32
C ALA A 192 -21.91 21.64 0.04
N PRO A 193 -21.65 22.86 0.57
CA PRO A 193 -21.06 23.02 1.91
C PRO A 193 -21.99 22.51 3.02
N GLU A 194 -23.30 22.71 2.89
CA GLU A 194 -24.29 22.22 3.87
C GLU A 194 -24.31 20.69 3.93
N ILE A 195 -24.25 20.04 2.76
CA ILE A 195 -24.16 18.58 2.66
C ILE A 195 -22.85 18.06 3.26
N ALA A 196 -21.72 18.72 2.98
CA ALA A 196 -20.43 18.33 3.54
C ALA A 196 -20.42 18.41 5.08
N ARG A 197 -20.95 19.50 5.65
CA ARG A 197 -21.13 19.65 7.11
C ARG A 197 -22.05 18.60 7.70
N ALA A 198 -23.17 18.29 7.04
CA ALA A 198 -24.10 17.25 7.50
C ALA A 198 -23.43 15.87 7.55
N VAL A 199 -22.60 15.53 6.56
CA VAL A 199 -21.82 14.30 6.54
C VAL A 199 -20.78 14.28 7.67
N THR A 200 -20.01 15.37 7.86
CA THR A 200 -19.06 15.49 8.98
C THR A 200 -19.76 15.34 10.34
N GLY A 201 -20.97 15.92 10.49
CA GLY A 201 -21.81 15.78 11.67
C GLY A 201 -22.17 14.34 11.97
N ARG A 202 -22.75 13.61 11.00
CA ARG A 202 -23.09 12.18 11.16
C ARG A 202 -21.87 11.32 11.47
N VAL A 203 -20.73 11.57 10.83
CA VAL A 203 -19.49 10.83 11.09
C VAL A 203 -19.00 11.04 12.53
N THR A 204 -19.18 12.25 13.06
CA THR A 204 -18.82 12.57 14.44
C THR A 204 -19.80 11.92 15.44
N GLU A 205 -21.09 11.90 15.12
CA GLU A 205 -22.14 11.26 15.94
C GLU A 205 -22.01 9.74 16.03
N LEU A 206 -21.46 9.09 15.00
CA LEU A 206 -21.18 7.65 15.02
C LEU A 206 -20.16 7.24 16.10
N GLY A 207 -19.39 8.19 16.65
CA GLY A 207 -18.46 7.96 17.77
C GLY A 207 -17.28 7.04 17.43
N GLN A 208 -17.03 6.80 16.14
CA GLN A 208 -15.96 5.92 15.67
C GLN A 208 -14.65 6.69 15.54
N ALA A 209 -13.54 6.11 16.02
CA ALA A 209 -12.21 6.71 15.85
C ALA A 209 -11.73 6.69 14.38
N THR A 210 -12.23 5.75 13.58
CA THR A 210 -11.86 5.57 12.17
C THR A 210 -13.06 5.16 11.33
N VAL A 211 -13.17 5.70 10.11
CA VAL A 211 -14.25 5.39 9.15
C VAL A 211 -13.67 5.02 7.78
N HIS A 212 -14.27 4.05 7.09
CA HIS A 212 -13.84 3.66 5.76
C HIS A 212 -14.34 4.64 4.68
N ILE A 213 -13.54 4.86 3.63
CA ILE A 213 -13.92 5.75 2.51
C ILE A 213 -15.22 5.34 1.81
N GLU A 214 -15.55 4.04 1.73
CA GLU A 214 -16.83 3.63 1.14
C GLU A 214 -18.02 4.02 2.02
N GLU A 215 -17.89 3.90 3.34
CA GLU A 215 -18.91 4.34 4.30
C GLU A 215 -19.14 5.85 4.20
N VAL A 216 -18.08 6.64 4.07
CA VAL A 216 -18.22 8.10 3.82
C VAL A 216 -18.92 8.37 2.49
N GLN A 217 -18.62 7.60 1.45
CA GLN A 217 -19.29 7.76 0.16
C GLN A 217 -20.77 7.38 0.21
N ASP A 218 -21.14 6.39 1.03
CA ASP A 218 -22.52 5.99 1.25
C ASP A 218 -23.27 7.07 2.05
N LEU A 219 -22.64 7.64 3.09
CA LEU A 219 -23.19 8.79 3.83
C LEU A 219 -23.42 10.02 2.93
N VAL A 220 -22.49 10.31 2.02
CA VAL A 220 -22.66 11.40 1.04
C VAL A 220 -23.87 11.15 0.13
N GLN A 221 -24.10 9.90 -0.30
CA GLN A 221 -25.27 9.54 -1.11
C GLN A 221 -26.56 9.69 -0.31
N GLU A 222 -26.59 9.20 0.92
CA GLU A 222 -27.75 9.33 1.80
C GLU A 222 -28.11 10.79 2.07
N GLU A 223 -27.13 11.64 2.36
CA GLU A 223 -27.37 13.07 2.60
C GLU A 223 -27.84 13.80 1.34
N LEU A 224 -27.29 13.46 0.17
CA LEU A 224 -27.79 13.99 -1.11
C LEU A 224 -29.26 13.58 -1.36
N MET A 225 -29.65 12.35 -1.01
CA MET A 225 -31.03 11.89 -1.14
C MET A 225 -31.95 12.54 -0.10
N ARG A 226 -31.49 12.68 1.16
CA ARG A 226 -32.22 13.31 2.26
C ARG A 226 -32.51 14.78 1.99
N ALA A 227 -31.54 15.50 1.42
CA ALA A 227 -31.71 16.89 0.98
C ALA A 227 -32.60 17.04 -0.28
N GLY A 228 -33.11 15.93 -0.84
CA GLY A 228 -33.99 15.93 -2.01
C GLY A 228 -33.27 16.07 -3.36
N HIS A 229 -31.93 16.02 -3.39
CA HIS A 229 -31.12 16.13 -4.60
C HIS A 229 -30.93 14.78 -5.31
N TYR A 230 -32.04 14.07 -5.59
CA TYR A 230 -32.02 12.72 -6.15
C TYR A 230 -31.25 12.59 -7.46
N LYS A 231 -31.36 13.57 -8.37
CA LYS A 231 -30.64 13.56 -9.66
C LYS A 231 -29.13 13.70 -9.47
N VAL A 232 -28.69 14.49 -8.49
CA VAL A 232 -27.27 14.66 -8.15
C VAL A 232 -26.74 13.40 -7.48
N ALA A 233 -27.51 12.78 -6.58
CA ALA A 233 -27.20 11.49 -5.97
C ALA A 233 -27.02 10.39 -7.04
N GLU A 234 -27.96 10.26 -7.98
CA GLU A 234 -27.89 9.32 -9.10
C GLU A 234 -26.60 9.53 -9.91
N ARG A 235 -26.28 10.78 -10.26
CA ARG A 235 -25.05 11.12 -10.99
C ARG A 235 -23.79 10.78 -10.20
N TYR A 236 -23.78 11.05 -8.90
CA TYR A 236 -22.68 10.71 -8.01
C TYR A 236 -22.44 9.19 -7.93
N ILE A 237 -23.53 8.40 -7.83
CA ILE A 237 -23.50 6.93 -7.81
C ILE A 237 -22.94 6.38 -9.12
N ILE A 238 -23.44 6.86 -10.26
CA ILE A 238 -22.97 6.43 -11.59
C ILE A 238 -21.48 6.74 -11.75
N TYR A 239 -21.04 7.94 -11.35
CA TYR A 239 -19.63 8.33 -11.41
C TYR A 239 -18.76 7.44 -10.50
N ARG A 240 -19.22 7.12 -9.28
CA ARG A 240 -18.55 6.19 -8.36
C ARG A 240 -18.41 4.79 -8.98
N ALA A 241 -19.48 4.27 -9.58
CA ALA A 241 -19.51 2.95 -10.21
C ALA A 241 -18.58 2.88 -11.43
N MET A 242 -18.62 3.87 -12.33
CA MET A 242 -17.71 3.95 -13.47
C MET A 242 -16.24 4.02 -13.03
N ARG A 243 -15.95 4.76 -11.96
CA ARG A 243 -14.59 4.83 -11.40
C ARG A 243 -14.18 3.53 -10.72
N ALA A 244 -15.12 2.75 -10.18
CA ALA A 244 -14.85 1.42 -9.64
C ALA A 244 -14.52 0.44 -10.76
N ASP A 245 -15.34 0.40 -11.82
CA ASP A 245 -15.11 -0.41 -13.03
C ASP A 245 -13.77 -0.07 -13.70
N GLN A 246 -13.46 1.21 -13.93
CA GLN A 246 -12.17 1.62 -14.50
C GLN A 246 -10.97 1.18 -13.65
N ARG A 247 -11.10 1.18 -12.32
CA ARG A 247 -10.04 0.69 -11.43
C ARG A 247 -9.90 -0.83 -11.52
N GLU A 248 -11.01 -1.54 -11.64
CA GLU A 248 -11.02 -2.99 -11.82
C GLU A 248 -10.41 -3.39 -13.18
N ARG A 249 -10.76 -2.69 -14.26
CA ARG A 249 -10.19 -2.90 -15.59
C ARG A 249 -8.70 -2.54 -15.66
N LYS A 250 -8.27 -1.49 -14.93
CA LYS A 250 -6.84 -1.17 -14.74
C LYS A 250 -6.12 -2.27 -13.94
N ALA A 251 -6.76 -2.86 -12.93
CA ALA A 251 -6.20 -3.97 -12.15
C ALA A 251 -6.11 -5.26 -12.97
N ARG A 252 -7.05 -5.51 -13.89
CA ARG A 252 -7.04 -6.64 -14.84
C ARG A 252 -6.09 -6.46 -16.03
N GLY A 253 -5.45 -5.30 -16.17
CA GLY A 253 -4.48 -5.03 -17.25
C GLY A 253 -5.10 -4.71 -18.63
N GLU A 254 -6.41 -4.49 -18.72
CA GLU A 254 -7.11 -4.21 -19.99
C GLU A 254 -6.88 -2.79 -20.53
N ILE A 255 -6.43 -1.87 -19.67
CA ILE A 255 -6.15 -0.47 -20.03
C ILE A 255 -4.66 -0.23 -19.79
N PRO A 256 -3.88 0.22 -20.81
CA PRO A 256 -2.49 0.55 -20.60
C PRO A 256 -2.38 1.62 -19.51
N ALA A 257 -1.58 1.32 -18.48
CA ALA A 257 -1.21 2.33 -17.50
C ALA A 257 -0.53 3.47 -18.26
N ALA A 258 -1.16 4.65 -18.29
CA ALA A 258 -0.42 5.87 -18.57
C ALA A 258 0.80 5.90 -17.63
N PRO A 259 1.96 6.41 -18.06
CA PRO A 259 3.13 6.50 -17.20
C PRO A 259 2.74 7.36 -16.00
N THR A 260 2.40 6.68 -14.90
CA THR A 260 2.16 7.31 -13.61
C THR A 260 3.51 7.60 -13.03
N ASP A 261 3.66 8.81 -12.50
CA ASP A 261 4.81 9.21 -11.72
C ASP A 261 5.21 8.11 -10.72
N PRO A 262 6.51 7.87 -10.48
CA PRO A 262 7.01 6.78 -9.65
C PRO A 262 6.55 6.82 -8.17
N THR A 263 5.84 7.86 -7.74
CA THR A 263 5.58 8.19 -6.35
C THR A 263 4.35 7.52 -5.72
N GLU A 264 3.45 6.87 -6.48
CA GLU A 264 2.19 6.31 -5.92
C GLU A 264 2.28 4.89 -5.31
N GLY A 265 3.45 4.24 -5.34
CA GLY A 265 3.63 2.86 -4.84
C GLY A 265 4.87 2.62 -3.98
N MET A 266 5.61 3.70 -3.66
CA MET A 266 6.83 3.63 -2.85
C MET A 266 6.47 3.75 -1.38
N VAL A 267 6.96 2.81 -0.58
CA VAL A 267 6.80 2.83 0.88
C VAL A 267 8.16 3.10 1.50
N VAL A 268 8.24 4.02 2.45
CA VAL A 268 9.49 4.22 3.20
C VAL A 268 9.65 3.07 4.19
N VAL A 269 10.72 2.28 4.06
CA VAL A 269 11.01 1.14 4.95
C VAL A 269 12.26 1.45 5.78
N ALA A 270 12.17 1.20 7.08
CA ALA A 270 13.29 1.37 8.01
C ALA A 270 14.10 0.07 8.12
N ASN A 271 15.41 0.18 7.90
CA ASN A 271 16.37 -0.88 8.16
C ASN A 271 16.65 -1.02 9.67
N PRO A 272 17.19 -2.17 10.11
CA PRO A 272 17.64 -2.34 11.50
C PRO A 272 18.64 -1.27 11.95
N ASP A 273 19.46 -0.76 11.03
CA ASP A 273 20.50 0.24 11.30
C ASP A 273 19.96 1.68 11.42
N GLY A 274 18.63 1.86 11.38
CA GLY A 274 17.96 3.16 11.45
C GLY A 274 17.96 3.95 10.14
N THR A 275 18.64 3.46 9.09
CA THR A 275 18.56 4.03 7.74
C THR A 275 17.20 3.70 7.11
N THR A 276 16.66 4.63 6.32
CA THR A 276 15.41 4.41 5.57
C THR A 276 15.72 4.26 4.08
N PHE A 277 14.98 3.40 3.40
CA PHE A 277 15.03 3.29 1.94
C PHE A 277 13.61 3.26 1.36
N LEU A 278 13.49 3.63 0.10
CA LEU A 278 12.23 3.58 -0.63
C LEU A 278 12.03 2.19 -1.22
N TRP A 279 10.94 1.53 -0.82
CA TRP A 279 10.56 0.21 -1.27
C TRP A 279 9.54 0.29 -2.40
N ASP A 280 9.91 -0.23 -3.58
CA ASP A 280 9.11 -0.25 -4.81
C ASP A 280 8.36 -1.57 -5.04
N GLY A 281 8.59 -2.56 -4.17
CA GLY A 281 8.09 -3.93 -4.23
C GLY A 281 8.58 -4.76 -5.42
N ALA A 282 9.72 -4.42 -6.01
CA ALA A 282 10.36 -5.27 -7.02
C ALA A 282 10.71 -6.66 -6.45
N ASP A 283 11.18 -6.71 -5.20
CA ASP A 283 11.46 -7.96 -4.51
C ASP A 283 10.19 -8.78 -4.32
N LEU A 284 9.07 -8.13 -3.93
CA LEU A 284 7.77 -8.79 -3.77
C LEU A 284 7.28 -9.41 -5.08
N ARG A 285 7.39 -8.69 -6.21
CA ARG A 285 7.04 -9.25 -7.53
C ARG A 285 7.88 -10.48 -7.87
N SER A 286 9.18 -10.43 -7.59
CA SER A 286 10.09 -11.57 -7.79
C SER A 286 9.75 -12.75 -6.88
N ARG A 287 9.31 -12.48 -5.63
CA ARG A 287 8.82 -13.51 -4.70
C ARG A 287 7.52 -14.14 -5.16
N ILE A 288 6.60 -13.35 -5.71
CA ILE A 288 5.34 -13.86 -6.28
C ILE A 288 5.65 -14.79 -7.45
N GLU A 289 6.56 -14.39 -8.36
CA GLU A 289 6.99 -15.23 -9.47
C GLU A 289 7.60 -16.55 -8.96
N PHE A 290 8.53 -16.48 -8.00
CA PHE A 290 9.13 -17.65 -7.37
C PHE A 290 8.09 -18.56 -6.71
N ALA A 291 7.15 -18.00 -5.94
CA ALA A 291 6.15 -18.76 -5.23
C ALA A 291 5.12 -19.41 -6.17
N SER A 292 4.88 -18.82 -7.34
CA SER A 292 3.90 -19.30 -8.33
C SER A 292 4.43 -20.44 -9.23
N ILE A 293 5.71 -20.81 -9.13
CA ILE A 293 6.32 -21.81 -10.03
C ILE A 293 5.55 -23.15 -9.99
N GLY A 294 4.93 -23.51 -11.11
CA GLY A 294 4.23 -24.79 -11.25
C GLY A 294 2.95 -24.92 -10.42
N LEU A 295 2.36 -23.80 -9.99
CA LEU A 295 1.01 -23.76 -9.39
C LEU A 295 0.01 -23.17 -10.38
N ASP A 296 -1.24 -23.60 -10.28
CA ASP A 296 -2.36 -23.03 -11.05
C ASP A 296 -3.20 -22.16 -10.12
N LEU A 297 -2.81 -20.89 -9.98
CA LEU A 297 -3.43 -19.98 -9.02
C LEU A 297 -4.68 -19.32 -9.61
N CYS A 298 -5.74 -19.23 -8.79
CA CYS A 298 -7.00 -18.61 -9.19
C CYS A 298 -6.96 -17.07 -9.29
N LEU A 299 -5.83 -16.43 -8.95
CA LEU A 299 -5.63 -14.98 -9.01
C LEU A 299 -4.45 -14.62 -9.91
N SER A 300 -4.54 -13.46 -10.57
CA SER A 300 -3.42 -12.91 -11.33
C SER A 300 -2.30 -12.37 -10.43
N ALA A 301 -1.07 -12.29 -10.96
CA ALA A 301 0.08 -11.77 -10.22
C ALA A 301 -0.15 -10.34 -9.67
N GLY A 302 -0.89 -9.49 -10.39
CA GLY A 302 -1.22 -8.13 -9.93
C GLY A 302 -2.25 -8.12 -8.78
N GLU A 303 -3.22 -9.03 -8.79
CA GLU A 303 -4.17 -9.20 -7.69
C GLU A 303 -3.48 -9.75 -6.44
N ILE A 304 -2.59 -10.73 -6.61
CA ILE A 304 -1.76 -11.26 -5.52
C ILE A 304 -0.87 -10.15 -4.94
N GLU A 305 -0.19 -9.36 -5.77
CA GLU A 305 0.64 -8.24 -5.29
C GLU A 305 -0.18 -7.25 -4.46
N LYS A 306 -1.39 -6.92 -4.91
CA LYS A 306 -2.30 -6.03 -4.19
C LYS A 306 -2.71 -6.60 -2.82
N GLU A 307 -3.03 -7.89 -2.75
CA GLU A 307 -3.38 -8.56 -1.50
C GLU A 307 -2.18 -8.67 -0.54
N LEU A 308 -0.98 -8.98 -1.07
CA LEU A 308 0.24 -9.07 -0.28
C LEU A 308 0.70 -7.72 0.26
N ARG A 309 0.44 -6.62 -0.46
CA ARG A 309 0.72 -5.25 -0.01
C ARG A 309 -0.31 -4.71 0.99
N ARG A 310 -1.37 -5.46 1.31
CA ARG A 310 -2.39 -5.02 2.27
C ARG A 310 -1.74 -4.73 3.63
N SER A 311 -2.12 -3.64 4.29
CA SER A 311 -1.57 -3.25 5.59
C SER A 311 -0.07 -2.89 5.60
N VAL A 312 0.57 -2.73 4.44
CA VAL A 312 1.90 -2.12 4.34
C VAL A 312 1.76 -0.59 4.40
N PHE A 313 2.58 0.07 5.22
CA PHE A 313 2.51 1.52 5.47
C PHE A 313 3.90 2.15 5.61
N ASP A 314 3.97 3.48 5.43
CA ASP A 314 5.22 4.24 5.52
C ASP A 314 5.85 4.23 6.91
N GLY A 315 7.16 4.04 6.95
CA GLY A 315 7.95 3.95 8.19
C GLY A 315 7.93 2.57 8.85
N MET A 316 7.38 1.55 8.17
CA MET A 316 7.41 0.16 8.67
C MET A 316 8.85 -0.38 8.71
N LYS A 317 9.16 -1.18 9.74
CA LYS A 317 10.46 -1.87 9.81
C LYS A 317 10.52 -3.00 8.80
N ARG A 318 11.70 -3.32 8.27
CA ARG A 318 11.88 -4.43 7.32
C ARG A 318 11.41 -5.79 7.87
N SER A 319 11.60 -6.05 9.17
CA SER A 319 11.08 -7.26 9.83
C SER A 319 9.56 -7.32 9.81
N ASP A 320 8.91 -6.18 10.04
CA ASP A 320 7.46 -6.07 10.10
C ASP A 320 6.88 -6.20 8.69
N LEU A 321 7.55 -5.65 7.68
CA LEU A 321 7.20 -5.82 6.27
C LEU A 321 7.17 -7.30 5.86
N ASN A 322 8.26 -8.04 6.16
CA ASN A 322 8.35 -9.47 5.83
C ASN A 322 7.25 -10.29 6.55
N ASN A 323 6.97 -9.95 7.81
CA ASN A 323 5.91 -10.58 8.59
C ASN A 323 4.52 -10.27 8.01
N THR A 324 4.25 -9.02 7.64
CA THR A 324 2.99 -8.59 7.01
C THR A 324 2.76 -9.31 5.69
N ILE A 325 3.79 -9.40 4.82
CA ILE A 325 3.70 -10.14 3.56
C ILE A 325 3.38 -11.62 3.82
N SER A 326 4.05 -12.25 4.79
CA SER A 326 3.82 -13.66 5.14
C SER A 326 2.40 -13.90 5.69
N LEU A 327 1.90 -12.98 6.53
CA LEU A 327 0.53 -13.03 7.06
C LEU A 327 -0.51 -12.85 5.97
N ASN A 328 -0.30 -11.91 5.05
CA ASN A 328 -1.20 -11.70 3.91
C ASN A 328 -1.18 -12.88 2.93
N ALA A 329 -0.03 -13.53 2.73
CA ALA A 329 0.03 -14.75 1.92
C ALA A 329 -0.81 -15.87 2.53
N LYS A 330 -0.81 -15.99 3.87
CA LYS A 330 -1.60 -16.98 4.60
C LYS A 330 -3.12 -16.78 4.42
N THR A 331 -3.60 -15.54 4.34
CA THR A 331 -5.05 -15.29 4.14
C THR A 331 -5.54 -15.74 2.77
N LEU A 332 -4.65 -15.87 1.78
CA LEU A 332 -5.00 -16.37 0.44
C LEU A 332 -5.29 -17.87 0.42
N ILE A 333 -4.89 -18.64 1.45
CA ILE A 333 -5.15 -20.08 1.57
C ILE A 333 -6.65 -20.39 1.58
N GLU A 334 -7.48 -19.46 2.08
CA GLU A 334 -8.94 -19.61 2.08
C GLU A 334 -9.54 -19.52 0.66
N LYS A 335 -8.82 -18.93 -0.31
CA LYS A 335 -9.30 -18.77 -1.69
C LYS A 335 -9.05 -20.00 -2.54
N ASP A 336 -7.89 -20.64 -2.38
CA ASP A 336 -7.48 -21.83 -3.14
C ASP A 336 -6.48 -22.68 -2.33
N ALA A 337 -6.53 -24.00 -2.50
CA ALA A 337 -5.62 -24.93 -1.83
C ALA A 337 -4.15 -24.74 -2.27
N ASP A 338 -3.90 -24.38 -3.53
CA ASP A 338 -2.55 -24.12 -4.04
C ASP A 338 -1.90 -22.91 -3.35
N PHE A 339 -2.70 -21.99 -2.78
CA PHE A 339 -2.16 -20.91 -1.96
C PHE A 339 -1.47 -21.41 -0.68
N ALA A 340 -1.74 -22.64 -0.22
CA ALA A 340 -1.00 -23.23 0.89
C ALA A 340 0.48 -23.44 0.54
N LYS A 341 0.76 -23.95 -0.68
CA LYS A 341 2.14 -24.07 -1.18
C LYS A 341 2.72 -22.70 -1.53
N PHE A 342 1.95 -21.82 -2.17
CA PHE A 342 2.38 -20.46 -2.48
C PHE A 342 2.85 -19.72 -1.22
N ALA A 343 2.06 -19.70 -0.15
CA ALA A 343 2.40 -19.04 1.10
C ALA A 343 3.64 -19.67 1.76
N GLY A 344 3.78 -21.00 1.71
CA GLY A 344 4.99 -21.70 2.15
C GLY A 344 6.24 -21.25 1.39
N ARG A 345 6.13 -21.06 0.07
CA ARG A 345 7.24 -20.61 -0.78
C ARG A 345 7.60 -19.15 -0.56
N ILE A 346 6.62 -18.27 -0.31
CA ILE A 346 6.90 -16.90 0.14
C ILE A 346 7.73 -16.95 1.43
N GLN A 347 7.34 -17.75 2.41
CA GLN A 347 8.08 -17.88 3.66
C GLN A 347 9.47 -18.48 3.46
N LEU A 348 9.62 -19.49 2.59
CA LEU A 348 10.93 -20.04 2.23
C LEU A 348 11.87 -18.98 1.66
N SER A 349 11.37 -18.05 0.85
CA SER A 349 12.20 -16.97 0.30
C SER A 349 12.84 -16.10 1.40
N PHE A 350 12.10 -15.81 2.48
CA PHE A 350 12.64 -15.09 3.63
C PHE A 350 13.62 -15.94 4.45
N ILE A 351 13.36 -17.24 4.62
CA ILE A 351 14.26 -18.17 5.31
C ILE A 351 15.59 -18.28 4.55
N TYR A 352 15.55 -18.34 3.21
CA TYR A 352 16.75 -18.40 2.38
C TYR A 352 17.58 -17.12 2.47
N GLU A 353 16.93 -15.95 2.50
CA GLU A 353 17.61 -14.67 2.74
C GLU A 353 18.30 -14.63 4.10
N GLU A 354 17.60 -15.05 5.16
CA GLU A 354 18.13 -15.04 6.53
C GLU A 354 19.33 -16.00 6.69
N VAL A 355 19.20 -17.23 6.18
CA VAL A 355 20.16 -18.31 6.44
C VAL A 355 21.32 -18.29 5.45
N LEU A 356 21.03 -18.12 4.16
CA LEU A 356 22.01 -18.25 3.09
C LEU A 356 22.67 -16.92 2.73
N GLY A 357 22.02 -15.79 3.02
CA GLY A 357 22.40 -14.49 2.47
C GLY A 357 22.14 -14.38 0.96
N TRP A 358 21.28 -15.25 0.43
CA TRP A 358 20.79 -15.22 -0.95
C TRP A 358 19.77 -14.10 -1.09
N ASP A 359 19.85 -13.29 -2.14
CA ASP A 359 18.89 -12.22 -2.42
C ASP A 359 18.12 -12.51 -3.71
N ILE A 360 16.78 -12.46 -3.65
CA ILE A 360 15.92 -12.84 -4.76
C ILE A 360 16.08 -11.95 -6.00
N LEU A 361 16.40 -10.66 -5.81
CA LEU A 361 16.60 -9.71 -6.91
C LEU A 361 18.00 -9.80 -7.50
N ARG A 362 19.02 -9.87 -6.64
CA ARG A 362 20.43 -9.85 -7.07
C ARG A 362 20.89 -11.19 -7.63
N ASP A 363 20.57 -12.28 -6.95
CA ASP A 363 21.18 -13.58 -7.21
C ASP A 363 20.26 -14.48 -8.05
N GLY A 364 18.94 -14.30 -7.93
CA GLY A 364 17.93 -15.04 -8.66
C GLY A 364 17.85 -16.54 -8.29
N ILE A 365 16.86 -17.23 -8.84
CA ILE A 365 16.51 -18.60 -8.42
C ILE A 365 17.58 -19.63 -8.82
N ARG A 366 18.26 -19.44 -9.95
CA ARG A 366 19.28 -20.38 -10.45
C ARG A 366 20.46 -20.52 -9.51
N ALA A 367 20.85 -19.45 -8.84
CA ALA A 367 21.96 -19.45 -7.89
C ALA A 367 21.62 -20.13 -6.55
N LEU A 368 20.33 -20.35 -6.25
CA LEU A 368 19.88 -20.86 -4.95
C LEU A 368 20.54 -22.18 -4.57
N ARG A 369 20.77 -23.07 -5.54
CA ARG A 369 21.45 -24.35 -5.32
C ARG A 369 22.91 -24.17 -4.89
N ASP A 370 23.61 -23.21 -5.48
CA ASP A 370 25.01 -22.95 -5.18
C ASP A 370 25.16 -22.28 -3.80
N PHE A 371 24.23 -21.38 -3.45
CA PHE A 371 24.15 -20.82 -2.11
C PHE A 371 23.91 -21.89 -1.04
N HIS A 372 23.00 -22.84 -1.28
CA HIS A 372 22.80 -23.98 -0.38
C HIS A 372 24.09 -24.81 -0.22
N ARG A 373 24.76 -25.14 -1.32
CA ARG A 373 25.99 -25.93 -1.30
C ARG A 373 27.09 -25.26 -0.47
N LYS A 374 27.37 -23.99 -0.78
CA LYS A 374 28.41 -23.21 -0.10
C LYS A 374 28.09 -23.02 1.38
N LYS A 375 26.85 -22.60 1.70
CA LYS A 375 26.47 -22.27 3.06
C LYS A 375 26.36 -23.50 3.96
N PHE A 376 26.06 -24.68 3.41
CA PHE A 376 25.95 -25.91 4.20
C PHE A 376 27.22 -26.21 5.00
N VAL A 377 28.39 -26.11 4.35
CA VAL A 377 29.69 -26.37 5.01
C VAL A 377 29.95 -25.35 6.11
N GLU A 378 29.73 -24.06 5.83
CA GLU A 378 29.87 -22.97 6.80
C GLU A 378 28.93 -23.15 8.01
N THR A 379 27.67 -23.56 7.77
CA THR A 379 26.67 -23.81 8.80
C THR A 379 27.10 -24.94 9.74
N ILE A 380 27.62 -26.07 9.20
CA ILE A 380 28.09 -27.18 10.03
C ILE A 380 29.27 -26.75 10.91
N GLN A 381 30.23 -26.02 10.34
CA GLN A 381 31.37 -25.48 11.10
C GLN A 381 30.89 -24.56 12.22
N ARG A 382 30.10 -23.53 11.89
CA ARG A 382 29.54 -22.58 12.85
C ARG A 382 28.73 -23.28 13.94
N GLY A 383 27.86 -24.21 13.58
CA GLY A 383 27.01 -24.92 14.54
C GLY A 383 27.81 -25.75 15.55
N VAL A 384 28.97 -26.30 15.14
CA VAL A 384 29.90 -26.97 16.07
C VAL A 384 30.62 -25.96 16.96
N GLU A 385 31.08 -24.84 16.42
CA GLU A 385 31.73 -23.76 17.19
C GLU A 385 30.84 -23.27 18.35
N ILE A 386 29.56 -23.02 18.06
CA ILE A 386 28.58 -22.57 19.07
C ILE A 386 27.99 -23.70 19.93
N ASN A 387 28.55 -24.93 19.82
CA ASN A 387 28.11 -26.12 20.56
C ASN A 387 26.65 -26.55 20.32
N ARG A 388 26.05 -26.16 19.19
CA ARG A 388 24.69 -26.59 18.80
C ARG A 388 24.71 -27.90 18.01
N TYR A 389 25.76 -28.16 17.24
CA TYR A 389 25.98 -29.43 16.55
C TYR A 389 27.04 -30.29 17.24
N SER A 390 26.96 -31.59 17.01
CA SER A 390 28.00 -32.52 17.42
C SER A 390 29.24 -32.38 16.51
N PRO A 391 30.47 -32.34 17.06
CA PRO A 391 31.70 -32.32 16.26
C PRO A 391 31.83 -33.52 15.30
N ILE A 392 31.08 -34.61 15.54
CA ILE A 392 31.11 -35.78 14.67
C ILE A 392 30.62 -35.47 13.24
N LEU A 393 29.79 -34.44 13.06
CA LEU A 393 29.28 -34.05 11.76
C LEU A 393 30.40 -33.56 10.83
N GLN A 394 31.49 -33.00 11.37
CA GLN A 394 32.65 -32.56 10.57
C GLN A 394 33.47 -33.72 9.99
N LYS A 395 33.24 -34.96 10.44
CA LYS A 395 33.95 -36.13 9.92
C LYS A 395 33.40 -36.64 8.59
N TYR A 396 32.26 -36.11 8.14
CA TYR A 396 31.65 -36.45 6.85
C TYR A 396 32.35 -35.70 5.71
N ASP A 397 32.25 -36.24 4.49
CA ASP A 397 32.50 -35.48 3.27
C ASP A 397 31.36 -34.48 3.02
N LEU A 398 31.53 -33.27 3.57
CA LEU A 398 30.50 -32.23 3.51
C LEU A 398 30.26 -31.70 2.09
N GLU A 399 31.27 -31.71 1.23
CA GLU A 399 31.13 -31.27 -0.17
C GLU A 399 30.26 -32.25 -0.96
N LYS A 400 30.49 -33.55 -0.76
CA LYS A 400 29.65 -34.60 -1.36
C LYS A 400 28.19 -34.52 -0.90
N LEU A 401 27.96 -34.30 0.39
CA LEU A 401 26.61 -34.14 0.94
C LEU A 401 25.94 -32.83 0.47
N ALA A 402 26.69 -31.72 0.46
CA ALA A 402 26.23 -30.45 -0.08
C ALA A 402 25.78 -30.60 -1.54
N ALA A 403 26.52 -31.38 -2.34
CA ALA A 403 26.19 -31.62 -3.73
C ALA A 403 24.83 -32.34 -3.93
N ALA A 404 24.41 -33.14 -2.95
CA ALA A 404 23.14 -33.86 -2.97
C ALA A 404 21.91 -32.99 -2.63
N LEU A 405 22.11 -31.80 -2.06
CA LEU A 405 21.03 -30.90 -1.68
C LEU A 405 20.22 -30.43 -2.90
N ASP A 406 18.90 -30.45 -2.75
CA ASP A 406 17.94 -30.06 -3.76
C ASP A 406 16.88 -29.10 -3.18
N PRO A 407 17.11 -27.78 -3.30
CA PRO A 407 16.18 -26.76 -2.79
C PRO A 407 14.80 -26.79 -3.43
N MET A 408 14.64 -27.40 -4.62
CA MET A 408 13.34 -27.47 -5.29
C MET A 408 12.36 -28.38 -4.53
N ALA A 409 12.86 -29.34 -3.76
CA ALA A 409 12.00 -30.19 -2.93
C ALA A 409 11.36 -29.46 -1.74
N ASP A 410 11.87 -28.29 -1.36
CA ASP A 410 11.21 -27.46 -0.35
C ASP A 410 9.93 -26.82 -0.89
N LEU A 411 9.81 -26.65 -2.21
CA LEU A 411 8.61 -26.06 -2.86
C LEU A 411 7.36 -26.94 -2.75
N GLU A 412 7.52 -28.20 -2.33
CA GLU A 412 6.43 -29.12 -2.03
C GLU A 412 5.89 -29.00 -0.60
N LEU A 413 6.56 -28.25 0.28
CA LEU A 413 6.03 -27.93 1.60
C LEU A 413 4.90 -26.91 1.50
N ASP A 414 3.83 -27.16 2.23
CA ASP A 414 2.81 -26.15 2.50
C ASP A 414 3.28 -25.17 3.59
N PHE A 415 2.55 -24.08 3.74
CA PHE A 415 2.83 -23.04 4.73
C PHE A 415 2.95 -23.62 6.15
N LEU A 416 2.05 -24.53 6.54
CA LEU A 416 2.08 -25.11 7.88
C LEU A 416 3.36 -25.93 8.11
N GLY A 417 3.80 -26.70 7.11
CA GLY A 417 5.05 -27.45 7.16
C GLY A 417 6.28 -26.54 7.29
N VAL A 418 6.36 -25.49 6.48
CA VAL A 418 7.45 -24.51 6.54
C VAL A 418 7.48 -23.79 7.88
N GLN A 419 6.33 -23.27 8.34
CA GLN A 419 6.18 -22.58 9.61
C GLN A 419 6.56 -23.49 10.79
N THR A 420 6.11 -24.75 10.78
CA THR A 420 6.42 -25.71 11.84
C THR A 420 7.92 -25.97 11.93
N LEU A 421 8.60 -26.14 10.79
CA LEU A 421 10.05 -26.28 10.76
C LEU A 421 10.72 -25.03 11.34
N TYR A 422 10.34 -23.86 10.84
CA TYR A 422 10.93 -22.57 11.22
C TYR A 422 10.79 -22.25 12.71
N ASP A 423 9.62 -22.49 13.29
CA ASP A 423 9.33 -22.15 14.69
C ASP A 423 9.97 -23.12 15.67
N ARG A 424 10.05 -24.41 15.34
CA ARG A 424 10.37 -25.47 16.31
C ARG A 424 11.64 -26.25 16.00
N TYR A 425 11.99 -26.48 14.74
CA TYR A 425 13.00 -27.47 14.38
C TYR A 425 14.31 -26.89 13.85
N LEU A 426 14.25 -25.79 13.11
CA LEU A 426 15.46 -25.16 12.55
C LEU A 426 16.30 -24.59 13.70
N ILE A 427 17.59 -24.95 13.73
CA ILE A 427 18.50 -24.49 14.78
C ILE A 427 18.70 -22.98 14.70
N VAL A 428 18.69 -22.33 15.86
CA VAL A 428 18.90 -20.88 16.02
C VAL A 428 20.30 -20.63 16.59
N ASP A 429 21.06 -19.73 15.98
CA ASP A 429 22.25 -19.14 16.57
C ASP A 429 21.82 -18.02 17.52
N LYS A 430 21.90 -18.30 18.82
CA LYS A 430 21.63 -17.33 19.89
C LYS A 430 22.89 -16.65 20.43
N GLN A 431 24.07 -17.01 19.92
CA GLN A 431 25.35 -16.45 20.37
C GLN A 431 25.83 -15.29 19.49
N ALA A 432 25.24 -15.11 18.30
CA ALA A 432 25.45 -13.92 17.48
C ALA A 432 24.73 -12.69 18.08
N ASP A 433 25.20 -11.49 17.75
CA ASP A 433 24.60 -10.21 18.18
C ASP A 433 23.11 -10.10 17.80
N VAL A 434 22.74 -10.69 16.66
CA VAL A 434 21.36 -10.85 16.23
C VAL A 434 21.04 -12.34 16.14
N SER A 435 20.03 -12.77 16.91
CA SER A 435 19.53 -14.14 16.86
C SER A 435 19.02 -14.46 15.46
N ARG A 436 19.58 -15.49 14.83
CA ARG A 436 19.24 -15.89 13.45
C ARG A 436 19.12 -17.40 13.29
N ARG A 437 18.34 -17.85 12.32
CA ARG A 437 18.32 -19.26 11.90
C ARG A 437 19.64 -19.65 11.24
N LEU A 438 20.12 -20.85 11.56
CA LEU A 438 21.30 -21.46 10.94
C LEU A 438 20.95 -22.40 9.80
N GLU A 439 19.69 -22.84 9.73
CA GLU A 439 19.27 -23.95 8.88
C GLU A 439 18.16 -23.52 7.93
N THR A 440 18.28 -23.97 6.68
CA THR A 440 17.14 -24.12 5.79
C THR A 440 16.52 -25.51 6.00
N PRO A 441 15.31 -25.79 5.48
CA PRO A 441 14.73 -27.13 5.58
C PRO A 441 15.65 -28.21 5.00
N GLN A 442 16.33 -27.95 3.89
CA GLN A 442 17.32 -28.86 3.32
C GLN A 442 18.47 -29.19 4.30
N PHE A 443 19.00 -28.18 5.00
CA PHE A 443 20.08 -28.39 5.98
C PHE A 443 19.58 -29.20 7.17
N PHE A 444 18.36 -28.93 7.62
CA PHE A 444 17.70 -29.68 8.68
C PHE A 444 17.57 -31.17 8.33
N TRP A 445 17.03 -31.51 7.16
CA TRP A 445 16.87 -32.92 6.75
C TRP A 445 18.22 -33.62 6.60
N MET A 446 19.23 -32.94 6.05
CA MET A 446 20.57 -33.50 5.91
C MET A 446 21.25 -33.69 7.28
N ARG A 447 21.16 -32.73 8.20
CA ARG A 447 21.69 -32.86 9.57
C ARG A 447 21.09 -34.07 10.27
N VAL A 448 19.78 -34.24 10.21
CA VAL A 448 19.10 -35.38 10.86
C VAL A 448 19.63 -36.69 10.29
N ALA A 449 19.77 -36.79 8.96
CA ALA A 449 20.29 -37.99 8.32
C ALA A 449 21.75 -38.27 8.71
N MET A 450 22.62 -37.26 8.70
CA MET A 450 24.01 -37.39 9.16
C MET A 450 24.09 -37.79 10.63
N GLY A 451 23.21 -37.24 11.46
CA GLY A 451 23.13 -37.54 12.89
C GLY A 451 22.74 -38.99 13.18
N LEU A 452 21.95 -39.63 12.31
CA LEU A 452 21.54 -41.01 12.49
C LEU A 452 22.60 -42.02 12.01
N PHE A 453 23.34 -41.70 10.94
CA PHE A 453 24.31 -42.63 10.35
C PHE A 453 25.77 -42.35 10.76
N HIS A 454 26.03 -41.47 11.73
CA HIS A 454 27.40 -41.09 12.10
C HIS A 454 28.27 -42.26 12.59
N ALA A 455 27.63 -43.33 13.08
CA ALA A 455 28.27 -44.52 13.62
C ALA A 455 28.40 -45.65 12.58
N GLU A 456 27.89 -45.45 11.35
CA GLU A 456 28.02 -46.46 10.30
C GLU A 456 29.50 -46.68 9.93
N PRO A 457 29.97 -47.94 9.94
CA PRO A 457 31.38 -48.25 9.77
C PRO A 457 31.87 -48.02 8.33
N LYS A 458 30.99 -48.10 7.33
CA LYS A 458 31.29 -47.87 5.91
C LYS A 458 30.16 -47.09 5.25
N ASP A 459 30.50 -46.30 4.22
CA ASP A 459 29.54 -45.62 3.35
C ASP A 459 28.51 -44.73 4.07
N ARG A 460 28.90 -44.13 5.20
CA ARG A 460 28.02 -43.25 6.01
C ARG A 460 27.40 -42.12 5.19
N GLU A 461 28.14 -41.54 4.24
CA GLU A 461 27.64 -40.50 3.34
C GLU A 461 26.52 -41.04 2.44
N VAL A 462 26.70 -42.25 1.92
CA VAL A 462 25.70 -42.89 1.06
C VAL A 462 24.43 -43.16 1.85
N ARG A 463 24.55 -43.71 3.07
CA ARG A 463 23.40 -43.95 3.96
C ARG A 463 22.68 -42.65 4.36
N ALA A 464 23.43 -41.60 4.69
CA ALA A 464 22.86 -40.29 4.98
C ALA A 464 22.10 -39.74 3.75
N MET A 465 22.66 -39.86 2.55
CA MET A 465 21.98 -39.45 1.32
C MET A 465 20.72 -40.28 1.04
N GLU A 466 20.73 -41.60 1.25
CA GLU A 466 19.56 -42.47 1.07
C GLU A 466 18.39 -42.02 1.95
N LEU A 467 18.65 -41.78 3.25
CA LEU A 467 17.61 -41.30 4.16
C LEU A 467 17.18 -39.86 3.86
N TYR A 468 18.12 -38.99 3.48
CA TYR A 468 17.79 -37.66 3.01
C TYR A 468 16.85 -37.70 1.79
N GLN A 469 17.02 -38.63 0.84
CA GLN A 469 16.08 -38.80 -0.27
C GLN A 469 14.68 -39.21 0.21
N LEU A 470 14.58 -40.05 1.25
CA LEU A 470 13.29 -40.42 1.83
C LEU A 470 12.58 -39.22 2.49
N TYR A 471 13.33 -38.38 3.22
CA TYR A 471 12.79 -37.13 3.80
C TYR A 471 12.38 -36.13 2.72
N LYS A 472 13.28 -35.90 1.74
CA LYS A 472 13.08 -35.00 0.61
C LYS A 472 11.81 -35.36 -0.18
N SER A 473 11.62 -36.66 -0.45
CA SER A 473 10.45 -37.19 -1.17
C SER A 473 9.19 -37.35 -0.31
N ARG A 474 9.25 -36.97 0.97
CA ARG A 474 8.14 -37.09 1.95
C ARG A 474 7.61 -38.51 2.14
N ARG A 475 8.40 -39.53 1.79
CA ARG A 475 8.03 -40.95 1.94
C ARG A 475 8.23 -41.47 3.35
N PHE A 476 9.03 -40.77 4.15
CA PHE A 476 9.33 -41.12 5.52
C PHE A 476 9.50 -39.87 6.37
N CYS A 477 9.11 -39.95 7.63
CA CYS A 477 9.34 -38.90 8.63
C CYS A 477 9.69 -39.56 9.96
N SER A 478 10.77 -39.11 10.60
CA SER A 478 11.16 -39.61 11.91
C SER A 478 10.30 -38.98 13.01
N SER A 479 10.33 -39.57 14.20
CA SER A 479 9.66 -39.02 15.36
C SER A 479 10.27 -37.67 15.77
N THR A 480 9.45 -36.83 16.42
CA THR A 480 9.83 -35.51 16.94
C THR A 480 11.17 -35.48 17.69
N PRO A 481 11.45 -36.35 18.69
CA PRO A 481 12.73 -36.30 19.40
C PRO A 481 13.93 -36.59 18.49
N THR A 482 13.78 -37.46 17.50
CA THR A 482 14.81 -37.73 16.50
C THR A 482 15.05 -36.50 15.63
N LEU A 483 14.00 -35.88 15.09
CA LEU A 483 14.10 -34.69 14.26
C LEU A 483 14.75 -33.51 14.99
N PHE A 484 14.39 -33.33 16.27
CA PHE A 484 14.88 -32.22 17.09
C PHE A 484 16.35 -32.39 17.49
N ASN A 485 16.74 -33.61 17.89
CA ASN A 485 18.03 -33.84 18.56
C ASN A 485 19.11 -34.47 17.67
N SER A 486 18.77 -35.11 16.54
CA SER A 486 19.77 -35.74 15.67
C SER A 486 20.81 -34.75 15.17
N GLY A 487 22.09 -35.12 15.30
CA GLY A 487 23.22 -34.29 14.86
C GLY A 487 23.55 -33.14 15.83
N THR A 488 22.83 -33.00 16.93
CA THR A 488 23.15 -32.02 17.99
C THR A 488 24.11 -32.61 19.02
N LYS A 489 24.72 -31.76 19.86
CA LYS A 489 25.68 -32.17 20.90
C LYS A 489 25.09 -33.19 21.90
N HIS A 490 23.81 -33.06 22.23
CA HIS A 490 23.08 -33.95 23.14
C HIS A 490 21.91 -34.61 22.39
N SER A 491 22.21 -35.72 21.72
CA SER A 491 21.26 -36.40 20.82
C SER A 491 20.32 -37.35 21.58
N GLN A 492 19.31 -36.84 22.27
CA GLN A 492 18.24 -37.66 22.86
C GLN A 492 17.16 -37.99 21.81
N LEU A 493 17.26 -39.17 21.19
CA LEU A 493 16.46 -39.49 20.00
C LEU A 493 15.09 -40.14 20.29
N SER A 494 14.88 -40.61 21.51
CA SER A 494 13.65 -41.26 21.97
C SER A 494 12.98 -40.45 23.06
N SER A 495 11.64 -40.44 23.08
CA SER A 495 10.84 -39.80 24.12
C SER A 495 9.88 -40.76 24.83
N CYS A 496 9.72 -41.97 24.30
CA CYS A 496 8.84 -42.99 24.86
C CYS A 496 9.70 -44.01 25.60
N TYR A 497 9.45 -44.15 26.89
CA TYR A 497 10.14 -45.08 27.78
C TYR A 497 9.09 -45.94 28.48
N LEU A 498 9.37 -47.24 28.58
CA LEU A 498 8.58 -48.15 29.39
C LEU A 498 9.39 -48.48 30.63
N TYR A 499 8.85 -48.14 31.80
CA TYR A 499 9.45 -48.49 33.07
C TYR A 499 8.66 -49.64 33.68
N TRP A 500 9.40 -50.61 34.22
CA TRP A 500 8.85 -51.63 35.08
C TRP A 500 9.11 -51.22 36.53
N VAL A 501 8.12 -51.37 37.41
CA VAL A 501 8.21 -50.95 38.80
C VAL A 501 7.97 -52.17 39.69
N ASP A 502 8.96 -52.50 40.51
CA ASP A 502 8.88 -53.55 41.51
C ASP A 502 7.92 -53.16 42.64
N ASP A 503 7.31 -54.15 43.30
CA ASP A 503 6.43 -53.95 44.46
C ASP A 503 7.23 -53.64 45.74
N SER A 504 7.92 -52.50 45.74
CA SER A 504 8.62 -51.95 46.91
C SER A 504 8.54 -50.43 46.91
N ILE A 505 8.51 -49.83 48.10
CA ILE A 505 8.45 -48.36 48.24
C ILE A 505 9.67 -47.71 47.59
N GLU A 506 10.85 -48.32 47.73
CA GLU A 506 12.09 -47.84 47.13
C GLU A 506 12.00 -47.81 45.60
N ALA A 507 11.51 -48.89 44.96
CA ALA A 507 11.36 -48.94 43.51
C ALA A 507 10.31 -47.96 43.00
N ILE A 508 9.19 -47.79 43.73
CA ILE A 508 8.16 -46.80 43.42
C ILE A 508 8.72 -45.38 43.54
N MET A 509 9.49 -45.06 44.58
CA MET A 509 10.05 -43.72 44.77
C MET A 509 11.16 -43.41 43.76
N GLN A 510 11.97 -44.40 43.38
CA GLN A 510 13.03 -44.23 42.38
C GLN A 510 12.51 -44.10 40.95
N ARG A 511 11.40 -44.79 40.61
CA ARG A 511 10.89 -44.87 39.23
C ARG A 511 9.56 -44.15 38.99
N GLY A 512 8.82 -43.81 40.06
CA GLY A 512 7.48 -43.21 40.01
C GLY A 512 7.46 -41.68 40.12
N VAL A 513 8.57 -41.04 40.45
CA VAL A 513 8.72 -39.57 40.41
C VAL A 513 9.52 -39.22 39.16
N ALA A 514 8.82 -39.14 38.02
CA ALA A 514 9.35 -38.61 36.76
C ALA A 514 8.80 -37.19 36.53
#